data_AF-A0A1X6WRT5-F1
#
_entry.id   AF-A0A1X6WRT5-F1
#
_cell.length_a   1.000
_cell.length_b   1.000
_cell.length_c   1.000
_cell.angle_alpha   90.00
_cell.angle_beta   90.00
_cell.angle_gamma   90.00
#
_symmetry.space_group_name_H-M   'P 1'
#
loop_
_entity.id
_entity.type
_entity.pdbx_description
1 polymer ?
#
loop_
_entity_poly.entity_id
_entity_poly.type
_entity_poly.pdbx_seq_one_letter_code
_entity_poly.pdbx_strand_id
1 'polypeptide(L)'
;MAKGLTISCEQLHHVTTDVKLFNGQVWEIRKGGNAFRFTTHFVNGNRSKRVYFEASKLEDIFSKIKILYDKKGREVASRLNENSRLLTTRHNKVWSYAKKEQKQIDQASMLYVLVEAIRYKEYKETIQNYWEMNEKQMK
;
A
#
# COMPACT_ATOMS: atom_id res chain seq x y z
N MET A 1 6.99 -6.88 -20.82
CA MET A 1 5.81 -7.40 -20.08
C MET A 1 6.04 -7.28 -18.58
N ALA A 2 5.32 -6.37 -17.91
CA ALA A 2 5.42 -6.18 -16.46
C ALA A 2 4.87 -7.42 -15.74
N LYS A 3 5.75 -8.29 -15.23
CA LYS A 3 5.37 -9.40 -14.34
C LYS A 3 5.34 -8.84 -12.92
N GLY A 4 4.23 -8.20 -12.56
CA GLY A 4 3.91 -7.73 -11.21
C GLY A 4 2.65 -8.43 -10.69
N LEU A 5 2.47 -8.48 -9.38
CA LEU A 5 1.23 -8.96 -8.78
C LEU A 5 0.14 -7.92 -8.99
N THR A 6 -1.08 -8.38 -9.29
CA THR A 6 -2.24 -7.49 -9.35
C THR A 6 -2.70 -7.15 -7.95
N ILE A 7 -2.83 -5.86 -7.65
CA ILE A 7 -3.38 -5.37 -6.38
C ILE A 7 -4.88 -5.19 -6.56
N SER A 8 -5.67 -5.77 -5.67
CA SER A 8 -7.12 -5.58 -5.63
C SER A 8 -7.52 -4.42 -4.71
N CYS A 9 -8.75 -3.93 -4.89
CA CYS A 9 -9.35 -2.92 -4.01
C CYS A 9 -9.46 -3.44 -2.57
N GLU A 10 -9.87 -4.69 -2.40
CA GLU A 10 -9.96 -5.37 -1.10
C GLU A 10 -8.61 -5.40 -0.37
N GLN A 11 -7.51 -5.74 -1.05
CA GLN A 11 -6.18 -5.76 -0.43
C GLN A 11 -5.77 -4.39 0.11
N LEU A 12 -6.14 -3.31 -0.57
CA LEU A 12 -5.86 -1.95 -0.12
C LEU A 12 -6.65 -1.55 1.14
N HIS A 13 -7.75 -2.24 1.49
CA HIS A 13 -8.46 -2.00 2.75
C HIS A 13 -7.62 -2.33 3.98
N HIS A 14 -6.62 -3.20 3.84
CA HIS A 14 -5.81 -3.69 4.95
C HIS A 14 -4.56 -2.84 5.23
N VAL A 15 -4.29 -1.81 4.42
CA VAL A 15 -3.06 -1.02 4.51
C VAL A 15 -3.36 0.47 4.62
N THR A 16 -2.44 1.21 5.23
CA THR A 16 -2.42 2.68 5.17
C THR A 16 -1.29 3.11 4.26
N THR A 17 -1.61 3.85 3.20
CA THR A 17 -0.67 4.15 2.10
C THR A 17 -1.10 5.40 1.36
N ASP A 18 -0.13 6.08 0.75
CA ASP A 18 -0.39 7.20 -0.14
C ASP A 18 -0.54 6.69 -1.57
N VAL A 19 -1.48 7.28 -2.31
CA VAL A 19 -1.73 7.00 -3.72
C VAL A 19 -1.77 8.30 -4.52
N LYS A 20 -1.39 8.22 -5.79
CA LYS A 20 -1.57 9.29 -6.76
C LYS A 20 -2.52 8.85 -7.86
N LEU A 21 -3.53 9.68 -8.14
CA LEU A 21 -4.50 9.44 -9.20
C LEU A 21 -3.97 9.91 -10.57
N PHE A 22 -4.62 9.51 -11.67
CA PHE A 22 -4.24 9.95 -13.02
C PHE A 22 -4.29 11.47 -13.22
N ASN A 23 -5.23 12.14 -12.56
CA ASN A 23 -5.35 13.60 -12.56
C ASN A 23 -4.29 14.32 -11.69
N GLY A 24 -3.35 13.57 -11.10
CA GLY A 24 -2.26 14.10 -10.29
C GLY A 24 -2.59 14.35 -8.82
N GLN A 25 -3.85 14.19 -8.40
CA GLN A 25 -4.25 14.32 -7.00
C GLN A 25 -3.60 13.24 -6.13
N VAL A 26 -3.28 13.59 -4.89
CA VAL A 26 -2.68 12.69 -3.91
C VAL A 26 -3.68 12.43 -2.78
N TRP A 27 -3.83 11.16 -2.44
CA TRP A 27 -4.76 10.68 -1.42
C TRP A 27 -4.04 9.74 -0.46
N GLU A 28 -4.42 9.79 0.81
CA GLU A 28 -4.05 8.81 1.82
C GLU A 28 -5.19 7.80 1.94
N ILE A 29 -4.90 6.54 1.65
CA ILE A 29 -5.78 5.42 1.97
C ILE A 29 -5.49 5.02 3.40
N ARG A 30 -6.53 4.88 4.22
CA ARG A 30 -6.44 4.34 5.58
C ARG A 30 -7.07 2.96 5.63
N LYS A 31 -6.58 2.15 6.57
CA LYS A 31 -7.21 0.86 6.92
C LYS A 31 -8.72 1.03 7.10
N GLY A 32 -9.48 0.10 6.54
CA GLY A 32 -10.95 0.16 6.52
C GLY A 32 -11.54 0.86 5.29
N GLY A 33 -10.74 1.23 4.29
CA GLY A 33 -11.23 1.67 2.97
C GLY A 33 -11.57 3.16 2.86
N ASN A 34 -11.21 3.97 3.85
CA ASN A 34 -11.40 5.42 3.77
C ASN A 34 -10.22 6.08 3.05
N ALA A 35 -10.51 7.00 2.14
CA ALA A 35 -9.53 7.76 1.40
C ALA A 35 -9.64 9.26 1.72
N PHE A 36 -8.51 9.91 1.97
CA PHE A 36 -8.46 11.33 2.29
C PHE A 36 -7.50 12.06 1.36
N ARG A 37 -8.01 13.04 0.61
CA ARG A 37 -7.17 13.88 -0.21
C ARG A 37 -6.38 14.82 0.67
N PHE A 38 -5.11 14.98 0.37
CA PHE A 38 -4.27 15.92 1.09
C PHE A 38 -3.34 16.70 0.18
N THR A 39 -2.86 17.81 0.71
CA THR A 39 -1.73 18.56 0.15
C THR A 39 -0.70 18.77 1.26
N THR A 40 0.54 18.95 0.86
CA THR A 40 1.65 19.17 1.79
C THR A 40 2.01 20.66 1.79
N HIS A 41 1.79 21.32 2.93
CA HIS A 41 2.24 22.70 3.12
C HIS A 41 3.57 22.73 3.86
N PHE A 42 4.52 23.52 3.36
CA PHE A 42 5.76 23.82 4.07
C PHE A 42 5.52 24.98 5.03
N VAL A 43 5.58 24.70 6.33
CA VAL A 43 5.50 25.73 7.37
C VAL A 43 6.92 26.11 7.77
N ASN A 44 7.26 27.39 7.62
CA ASN A 44 8.49 28.02 8.10
C ASN A 44 9.77 27.21 7.78
N GLY A 45 9.93 26.83 6.51
CA GLY A 45 11.17 26.26 5.97
C GLY A 45 11.56 24.85 6.43
N ASN A 46 10.85 24.22 7.38
CA ASN A 46 11.37 22.98 7.99
C ASN A 46 10.33 21.88 8.30
N ARG A 47 9.03 22.18 8.37
CA ARG A 47 8.01 21.15 8.65
C ARG A 47 6.94 21.12 7.56
N SER A 48 6.90 20.02 6.82
CA SER A 48 5.79 19.67 5.94
C SER A 48 4.61 19.20 6.79
N LYS A 49 3.45 19.84 6.65
CA LYS A 49 2.20 19.40 7.28
C LYS A 49 1.22 18.95 6.19
N ARG A 50 0.67 17.75 6.35
CA ARG A 50 -0.47 17.28 5.54
C ARG A 50 -1.71 18.03 5.97
N VAL A 51 -2.35 18.69 5.00
CA VAL A 51 -3.66 19.33 5.17
C VAL A 51 -4.65 18.49 4.38
N TYR A 52 -5.59 17.86 5.08
CA TYR A 52 -6.65 17.05 4.48
C TYR A 52 -7.88 17.92 4.23
N PHE A 53 -8.48 17.80 3.06
CA PHE A 53 -9.58 18.69 2.66
C PHE A 53 -10.67 18.00 1.83
N GLU A 54 -10.54 16.70 1.55
CA GLU A 54 -11.57 15.91 0.87
C GLU A 54 -11.52 14.48 1.39
N ALA A 55 -12.69 13.83 1.47
CA ALA A 55 -12.82 12.44 1.90
C ALA A 55 -13.68 11.68 0.87
N SER A 56 -13.33 10.42 0.64
CA SER A 56 -14.02 9.51 -0.29
C SER A 56 -13.86 8.08 0.20
N LYS A 57 -14.61 7.14 -0.38
CA LYS A 57 -14.31 5.72 -0.22
C LYS A 57 -13.25 5.27 -1.21
N LEU A 58 -12.51 4.23 -0.86
CA LEU A 58 -11.49 3.62 -1.70
C LEU A 58 -12.08 3.12 -3.02
N GLU A 59 -13.28 2.53 -3.00
CA GLU A 59 -13.99 2.03 -4.17
C GLU A 59 -14.18 3.12 -5.24
N ASP A 60 -14.49 4.34 -4.82
CA ASP A 60 -14.80 5.47 -5.71
C ASP A 60 -13.56 6.02 -6.45
N ILE A 61 -12.38 5.80 -5.86
CA ILE A 61 -11.12 6.32 -6.38
C ILE A 61 -10.19 5.22 -6.91
N PHE A 62 -10.43 3.95 -6.59
CA PHE A 62 -9.53 2.84 -6.90
C PHE A 62 -9.23 2.70 -8.40
N SER A 63 -10.25 2.87 -9.25
CA SER A 63 -10.09 2.86 -10.71
C SER A 63 -9.22 4.00 -11.24
N LYS A 64 -9.15 5.10 -10.49
CA LYS A 64 -8.39 6.32 -10.84
C LYS A 64 -6.96 6.28 -10.29
N ILE A 65 -6.59 5.28 -9.48
CA ILE A 65 -5.23 5.15 -8.91
C ILE A 65 -4.24 4.84 -10.04
N LYS A 66 -3.26 5.73 -10.19
CA LYS A 66 -2.13 5.58 -11.10
C LYS A 66 -0.90 5.00 -10.40
N ILE A 67 -0.59 5.47 -9.19
CA ILE A 67 0.62 5.09 -8.45
C ILE A 67 0.28 4.82 -6.98
N LEU A 68 0.89 3.78 -6.41
CA LEU A 68 0.86 3.43 -5.00
C LEU A 68 2.27 3.60 -4.40
N TYR A 69 2.36 4.21 -3.23
CA TYR A 69 3.64 4.48 -2.56
C TYR A 69 3.83 3.67 -1.28
N ASP A 70 5.09 3.41 -0.92
CA ASP A 70 5.45 2.96 0.41
C ASP A 70 5.53 4.14 1.41
N LYS A 71 5.73 3.82 2.70
CA LYS A 71 5.93 4.81 3.77
C LYS A 71 7.13 5.75 3.56
N LYS A 72 8.06 5.40 2.66
CA LYS A 72 9.23 6.21 2.32
C LYS A 72 9.00 7.03 1.04
N GLY A 73 7.79 7.03 0.49
CA GLY A 73 7.42 7.74 -0.73
C GLY A 73 7.93 7.08 -2.02
N ARG A 74 8.35 5.82 -1.98
CA ARG A 74 8.84 5.09 -3.16
C ARG A 74 7.68 4.37 -3.84
N GLU A 75 7.68 4.35 -5.16
CA GLU A 75 6.65 3.66 -5.94
C GLU A 75 6.72 2.14 -5.75
N VAL A 76 5.61 1.55 -5.31
CA VAL A 76 5.43 0.12 -5.07
C VAL A 76 4.63 -0.56 -6.17
N ALA A 77 3.65 0.16 -6.71
CA ALA A 77 2.79 -0.33 -7.77
C ALA A 77 2.32 0.82 -8.65
N SER A 78 2.03 0.51 -9.90
CA SER A 78 1.47 1.48 -10.83
C SER A 78 0.54 0.85 -11.84
N ARG A 79 -0.29 1.71 -12.39
CA ARG A 79 -1.27 1.43 -13.43
C ARG A 79 -0.83 2.20 -14.69
N LEU A 80 -0.84 1.52 -15.84
CA LEU A 80 -0.40 2.11 -17.10
C LEU A 80 -1.40 3.16 -17.62
N ASN A 81 -2.69 2.82 -17.57
CA ASN A 81 -3.84 3.66 -17.92
C ASN A 81 -5.06 3.23 -17.07
N GLU A 82 -6.12 4.04 -17.00
CA GLU A 82 -7.29 3.79 -16.14
C GLU A 82 -7.89 2.38 -16.30
N ASN A 83 -7.85 1.82 -17.51
CA ASN A 83 -8.42 0.51 -17.83
C ASN A 83 -7.49 -0.68 -17.51
N SER A 84 -6.21 -0.43 -17.22
CA SER A 84 -5.24 -1.48 -16.90
C SER A 84 -5.25 -1.86 -15.43
N ARG A 85 -4.75 -3.05 -15.07
CA ARG A 85 -4.65 -3.47 -13.66
C ARG A 85 -3.59 -2.65 -12.91
N LEU A 86 -3.80 -2.43 -11.62
CA LEU A 86 -2.77 -1.91 -10.72
C LEU A 86 -1.76 -3.02 -10.41
N LEU A 87 -0.52 -2.88 -10.88
CA LEU A 87 0.50 -3.93 -10.82
C LEU A 87 1.69 -3.48 -9.97
N THR A 88 2.21 -4.39 -9.13
CA THR A 88 3.45 -4.12 -8.39
C THR A 88 4.64 -3.93 -9.33
N THR A 89 5.51 -2.97 -9.03
CA THR A 89 6.72 -2.73 -9.80
C THR A 89 7.84 -3.67 -9.33
N ARG A 90 8.65 -4.19 -10.28
CA ARG A 90 9.71 -5.18 -10.00
C ARG A 90 10.92 -4.62 -9.25
N HIS A 91 10.96 -3.33 -8.96
CA HIS A 91 12.13 -2.68 -8.35
C HIS A 91 12.24 -2.92 -6.84
N ASN A 92 11.23 -3.52 -6.21
CA ASN A 92 11.32 -3.87 -4.79
C ASN A 92 12.00 -5.24 -4.61
N LYS A 93 13.20 -5.24 -4.01
CA LYS A 93 13.96 -6.44 -3.59
C LYS A 93 13.12 -7.45 -2.79
N VAL A 94 12.01 -7.01 -2.19
CA VAL A 94 11.02 -7.87 -1.51
C VAL A 94 10.50 -8.99 -2.43
N TRP A 95 10.38 -8.75 -3.74
CA TRP A 95 9.87 -9.72 -4.71
C TRP A 95 10.80 -10.94 -4.90
N SER A 96 12.12 -10.78 -4.75
CA SER A 96 13.04 -11.92 -4.82
C SER A 96 12.96 -12.84 -3.61
N TYR A 97 12.45 -12.37 -2.47
CA TYR A 97 12.32 -13.16 -1.25
C TYR A 97 10.96 -13.88 -1.16
N ALA A 98 9.88 -13.24 -1.58
CA ALA A 98 8.54 -13.86 -1.63
C ALA A 98 8.49 -15.13 -2.49
N LYS A 99 9.38 -15.25 -3.49
CA LYS A 99 9.50 -16.41 -4.37
C LYS A 99 9.96 -17.70 -3.69
N LYS A 100 10.70 -17.61 -2.57
CA LYS A 100 11.27 -18.80 -1.91
C LYS A 100 10.30 -19.50 -0.95
N GLU A 101 9.32 -18.79 -0.40
CA GLU A 101 8.41 -19.31 0.65
C GLU A 101 6.92 -19.15 0.25
N GLN A 102 6.65 -19.07 -1.05
CA GLN A 102 5.35 -18.74 -1.66
C GLN A 102 4.18 -19.68 -1.31
N LYS A 103 4.38 -20.72 -0.50
CA LYS A 103 3.33 -21.71 -0.18
C LYS A 103 2.28 -21.23 0.83
N GLN A 104 2.49 -20.14 1.58
CA GLN A 104 1.55 -19.75 2.66
C GLN A 104 1.32 -18.25 2.87
N ILE A 105 1.98 -17.35 2.14
CA ILE A 105 1.80 -15.91 2.37
C ILE A 105 0.66 -15.40 1.48
N ASP A 106 -0.43 -14.93 2.10
CA ASP A 106 -1.53 -14.29 1.38
C ASP A 106 -1.07 -12.97 0.71
N GLN A 107 -1.80 -12.54 -0.32
CA GLN A 107 -1.41 -11.38 -1.11
C GLN A 107 -1.57 -10.03 -0.38
N ALA A 108 -2.49 -9.93 0.60
CA ALA A 108 -2.67 -8.72 1.40
C ALA A 108 -1.49 -8.52 2.37
N SER A 109 -1.00 -9.61 2.97
CA SER A 109 0.23 -9.64 3.77
C SER A 109 1.44 -9.19 2.95
N MET A 110 1.56 -9.62 1.70
CA MET A 110 2.61 -9.11 0.81
C MET A 110 2.47 -7.62 0.51
N LEU A 111 1.26 -7.11 0.28
CA LEU A 111 1.03 -5.68 0.06
C LEU A 111 1.42 -4.85 1.28
N TYR A 112 1.05 -5.30 2.49
CA TYR A 112 1.43 -4.67 3.74
C TYR A 112 2.95 -4.52 3.85
N VAL A 113 3.70 -5.59 3.61
CA VAL A 113 5.19 -5.56 3.64
C VAL A 113 5.75 -4.53 2.65
N LEU A 114 5.20 -4.50 1.44
CA LEU A 114 5.66 -3.59 0.39
C LEU A 114 5.38 -2.12 0.76
N VAL A 115 4.19 -1.83 1.27
CA VAL A 115 3.79 -0.48 1.71
C VAL A 115 4.57 -0.02 2.93
N GLU A 116 4.77 -0.91 3.89
CA GLU A 116 5.49 -0.57 5.12
C GLU A 116 7.00 -0.43 4.91
N ALA A 117 7.51 -0.88 3.76
CA ALA A 117 8.95 -0.90 3.46
C ALA A 117 9.78 -1.65 4.53
N ILE A 118 9.15 -2.58 5.24
CA ILE A 118 9.73 -3.37 6.33
C ILE A 118 10.79 -4.33 5.75
N ARG A 119 11.95 -4.43 6.40
CA ARG A 119 12.96 -5.43 6.01
C ARG A 119 12.46 -6.80 6.45
N TYR A 120 12.65 -7.84 5.64
CA TYR A 120 12.18 -9.21 5.87
C TYR A 120 12.46 -9.79 7.27
N LYS A 121 13.53 -9.34 7.94
CA LYS A 121 13.86 -9.76 9.31
C LYS A 121 12.80 -9.34 10.33
N GLU A 122 12.26 -8.13 10.20
CA GLU A 122 11.20 -7.57 11.07
C GLU A 122 9.82 -8.18 10.72
N TYR A 123 9.62 -8.61 9.47
CA TYR A 123 8.40 -9.29 9.01
C TYR A 123 8.16 -10.63 9.71
N LYS A 124 9.22 -11.44 9.91
CA LYS A 124 9.07 -12.74 10.60
C LYS A 124 8.49 -12.57 12.00
N GLU A 125 8.95 -11.58 12.75
CA GLU A 125 8.46 -11.29 14.09
C GLU A 125 7.02 -10.73 14.07
N THR A 126 6.70 -9.88 13.09
CA THR A 126 5.37 -9.24 13.00
C THR A 126 4.28 -10.24 12.62
N ILE A 127 4.56 -11.15 11.68
CA ILE A 127 3.61 -12.21 11.29
C ILE A 127 3.44 -13.24 12.40
N GLN A 128 4.54 -13.67 13.03
CA GLN A 128 4.48 -14.58 14.18
C GLN A 128 3.56 -14.00 15.27
N ASN A 129 3.75 -12.72 15.63
CA ASN A 129 2.92 -12.03 16.61
C ASN A 129 1.46 -11.89 16.17
N TYR A 130 1.19 -11.64 14.89
CA TYR A 130 -0.18 -11.53 14.35
C TYR A 130 -0.95 -12.86 14.47
N TRP A 131 -0.30 -13.99 14.17
CA TRP A 131 -0.91 -15.32 14.32
C TRP A 131 -1.11 -15.69 15.80
N GLU A 132 -0.13 -15.43 16.65
CA GLU A 132 -0.23 -15.67 18.10
C GLU A 132 -1.32 -14.84 18.77
N MET A 133 -1.56 -13.61 18.32
CA MET A 133 -2.65 -12.77 18.82
C MET A 133 -4.03 -13.29 18.38
N ASN A 134 -4.18 -13.73 17.13
CA ASN A 134 -5.45 -14.26 16.62
C ASN A 134 -5.79 -15.64 17.22
N GLU A 135 -4.82 -16.51 17.46
CA GLU A 135 -5.05 -17.79 18.16
C GLU A 135 -5.51 -17.60 19.61
N LYS A 136 -5.04 -16.53 20.29
CA LYS A 136 -5.47 -16.20 21.65
C LYS A 136 -6.88 -15.61 21.73
N GLN A 137 -7.41 -15.03 20.65
CA GLN A 137 -8.78 -14.50 20.64
C GLN A 137 -9.83 -15.56 20.30
N MET A 138 -9.42 -16.76 19.85
CA MET A 138 -10.32 -17.89 19.57
C MET A 138 -10.32 -18.98 20.66
N LYS A 139 -9.76 -18.69 21.84
CA LYS A 139 -9.87 -19.47 23.07
C LYS A 139 -10.61 -18.66 24.13
#